data_AF-A0A8T1T1Q0-F1
#
_entry.id   AF-A0A8T1T1Q0-F1
#
_cell.length_a   1.000
_cell.length_b   1.000
_cell.length_c   1.000
_cell.angle_alpha   90.00
_cell.angle_beta   90.00
_cell.angle_gamma   90.00
#
_symmetry.space_group_name_H-M   'P 1'
#
loop_
_entity.id
_entity.type
_entity.pdbx_description
1 polymer ?
#
loop_
_entity_poly.entity_id
_entity_poly.type
_entity_poly.pdbx_seq_one_letter_code
_entity_poly.pdbx_strand_id
1 'polypeptide(L)'
;GEVLKDIETACKLLNIAADPADWSPGNVQKWILWTEHQYRLPQIGKSFQDLSGKELCAMSEDQFRQRSLVCGDVLHAHLDIWKSAAWMKEKAAPGEVRYCGGDESWTDSEVDSSCSGQPIHLWQFLKELLLKPHHYGRFIRWLNKEKGIFKIEDSAQVARLWGIRKNRPAMNYDKLSRSIRQYYKKGIIRKPDISQRLVYQFVHPV
;
A
#
# COMPACT_ATOMS: atom_id res chain seq x y z
N GLY A 1 12.71 -9.53 0.81
CA GLY A 1 12.63 -8.44 1.80
C GLY A 1 12.19 -9.02 3.13
N GLU A 2 12.51 -8.34 4.24
CA GLU A 2 12.19 -8.79 5.61
C GLU A 2 10.73 -9.25 5.78
N VAL A 3 9.77 -8.47 5.26
CA VAL A 3 8.33 -8.80 5.25
C VAL A 3 8.00 -10.14 4.57
N LEU A 4 8.67 -10.48 3.45
CA LEU A 4 8.44 -11.77 2.78
C LEU A 4 8.96 -12.93 3.63
N LYS A 5 10.08 -12.74 4.35
CA LYS A 5 10.63 -13.74 5.27
C LYS A 5 9.70 -13.95 6.47
N ASP A 6 9.10 -12.88 6.98
CA ASP A 6 8.14 -12.96 8.08
C ASP A 6 6.87 -13.72 7.66
N ILE A 7 6.35 -13.44 6.46
CA ILE A 7 5.20 -14.17 5.90
C ILE A 7 5.54 -15.63 5.66
N GLU A 8 6.70 -15.94 5.07
CA GLU A 8 7.14 -17.33 4.88
C GLU A 8 7.28 -18.08 6.21
N THR A 9 7.77 -17.40 7.24
CA THR A 9 7.88 -17.97 8.60
C THR A 9 6.49 -18.23 9.19
N ALA A 10 5.56 -17.27 9.06
CA ALA A 10 4.18 -17.44 9.50
C ALA A 10 3.46 -18.58 8.74
N CYS A 11 3.66 -18.68 7.42
CA CYS A 11 3.10 -19.78 6.61
C CYS A 11 3.55 -21.15 7.10
N LYS A 12 4.84 -21.30 7.42
CA LYS A 12 5.40 -22.55 7.96
C LYS A 12 4.84 -22.86 9.35
N LEU A 13 4.75 -21.86 10.22
CA LEU A 13 4.22 -22.03 11.59
C LEU A 13 2.73 -22.41 11.60
N LEU A 14 1.93 -21.81 10.73
CA LEU A 14 0.49 -22.02 10.68
C LEU A 14 0.09 -23.16 9.73
N ASN A 15 1.02 -23.64 8.90
CA ASN A 15 0.77 -24.56 7.80
C ASN A 15 -0.37 -24.04 6.91
N ILE A 16 -0.19 -22.83 6.36
CA ILE A 16 -1.14 -22.16 5.45
C ILE A 16 -0.42 -21.67 4.19
N ALA A 17 -1.18 -21.42 3.12
CA ALA A 17 -0.65 -20.84 1.89
C ALA A 17 -0.20 -19.38 2.09
N ALA A 18 0.74 -18.93 1.27
CA ALA A 18 1.20 -17.53 1.32
C ALA A 18 0.18 -16.56 0.70
N ASP A 19 -0.64 -17.03 -0.24
CA ASP A 19 -1.74 -16.25 -0.80
C ASP A 19 -3.00 -16.40 0.06
N PRO A 20 -3.51 -15.30 0.65
CA PRO A 20 -4.75 -15.34 1.40
C PRO A 20 -5.98 -15.74 0.58
N ALA A 21 -5.98 -15.56 -0.75
CA ALA A 21 -7.08 -15.99 -1.60
C ALA A 21 -7.24 -17.52 -1.64
N ASP A 22 -6.18 -18.26 -1.33
CA ASP A 22 -6.16 -19.72 -1.31
C ASP A 22 -6.53 -20.32 0.07
N TRP A 23 -6.89 -19.49 1.04
CA TRP A 23 -7.20 -19.96 2.38
C TRP A 23 -8.58 -20.62 2.46
N SER A 24 -8.62 -21.81 3.06
CA SER A 24 -9.87 -22.38 3.58
C SER A 24 -10.34 -21.59 4.81
N PRO A 25 -11.61 -21.74 5.24
CA PRO A 25 -12.08 -21.13 6.48
C PRO A 25 -11.23 -21.50 7.70
N GLY A 26 -10.74 -22.74 7.77
CA GLY A 26 -9.79 -23.16 8.80
C GLY A 26 -8.45 -22.42 8.75
N ASN A 27 -7.94 -22.11 7.56
CA ASN A 27 -6.70 -21.33 7.39
C ASN A 27 -6.91 -19.85 7.75
N VAL A 28 -8.07 -19.27 7.41
CA VAL A 28 -8.47 -17.92 7.85
C VAL A 28 -8.47 -17.86 9.38
N GLN A 29 -9.06 -18.85 10.05
CA GLN A 29 -9.09 -18.90 11.52
C GLN A 29 -7.69 -18.97 12.14
N LYS A 30 -6.79 -19.81 11.59
CA LYS A 30 -5.40 -19.85 12.05
C LYS A 30 -4.71 -18.49 11.93
N TRP A 31 -4.90 -17.80 10.81
CA TRP A 31 -4.31 -16.48 10.58
C TRP A 31 -4.88 -15.42 11.52
N ILE A 32 -6.20 -15.41 11.77
CA ILE A 32 -6.83 -14.49 12.72
C ILE A 32 -6.26 -14.70 14.12
N LEU A 33 -6.28 -15.93 14.64
CA LEU A 33 -5.80 -16.24 16.00
C LEU A 33 -4.30 -15.90 16.17
N TRP A 34 -3.50 -16.15 15.14
CA TRP A 34 -2.09 -15.78 15.15
C TRP A 34 -1.91 -14.26 15.18
N THR A 35 -2.65 -13.53 14.35
CA THR A 35 -2.61 -12.06 14.30
C THR A 35 -3.10 -11.46 15.62
N GLU A 36 -4.16 -12.03 16.21
CA GLU A 36 -4.65 -11.66 17.54
C GLU A 36 -3.55 -11.81 18.60
N HIS A 37 -2.86 -12.93 18.61
CA HIS A 37 -1.77 -13.17 19.56
C HIS A 37 -0.59 -12.21 19.34
N GLN A 38 -0.15 -12.03 18.09
CA GLN A 38 0.98 -11.18 17.75
C GLN A 38 0.77 -9.71 18.14
N TYR A 39 -0.42 -9.19 17.88
CA TYR A 39 -0.75 -7.79 18.14
C TYR A 39 -1.50 -7.57 19.46
N ARG A 40 -1.68 -8.64 20.26
CA ARG A 40 -2.45 -8.65 21.53
C ARG A 40 -3.87 -8.07 21.35
N LEU A 41 -4.55 -8.48 20.29
CA LEU A 41 -5.91 -8.03 19.97
C LEU A 41 -6.96 -8.77 20.82
N PRO A 42 -8.18 -8.21 20.96
CA PRO A 42 -9.32 -8.94 21.52
C PRO A 42 -9.64 -10.19 20.72
N GLN A 43 -10.26 -11.18 21.38
CA GLN A 43 -10.72 -12.43 20.78
C GLN A 43 -11.88 -12.17 19.82
N ILE A 44 -11.60 -12.13 18.52
CA ILE A 44 -12.56 -11.82 17.45
C ILE A 44 -12.70 -12.94 16.42
N GLY A 45 -11.96 -14.05 16.57
CA GLY A 45 -11.99 -15.21 15.67
C GLY A 45 -13.38 -15.66 15.26
N LYS A 46 -14.34 -15.68 16.20
CA LYS A 46 -15.74 -16.06 15.95
C LYS A 46 -16.43 -15.20 14.88
N SER A 47 -16.09 -13.91 14.77
CA SER A 47 -16.67 -13.00 13.77
C SER A 47 -16.25 -13.32 12.33
N PHE A 48 -15.25 -14.18 12.15
CA PHE A 48 -14.64 -14.53 10.86
C PHE A 48 -14.62 -16.05 10.59
N GLN A 49 -15.30 -16.86 11.41
CA GLN A 49 -15.16 -18.33 11.42
C GLN A 49 -15.62 -19.03 10.14
N ASP A 50 -16.60 -18.46 9.45
CA ASP A 50 -17.23 -19.08 8.28
C ASP A 50 -16.69 -18.50 6.96
N LEU A 51 -15.70 -17.60 7.01
CA LEU A 51 -15.18 -16.92 5.83
C LEU A 51 -14.03 -17.70 5.19
N SER A 52 -14.13 -17.94 3.89
CA SER A 52 -13.00 -18.36 3.08
C SER A 52 -12.02 -17.21 2.84
N GLY A 53 -10.81 -17.55 2.41
CA GLY A 53 -9.79 -16.59 2.02
C GLY A 53 -10.22 -15.61 0.94
N LYS A 54 -10.97 -16.08 -0.06
CA LYS A 54 -11.52 -15.24 -1.14
C LYS A 54 -12.51 -14.21 -0.61
N GLU A 55 -13.43 -14.63 0.25
CA GLU A 55 -14.42 -13.74 0.88
C GLU A 55 -13.74 -12.72 1.79
N LEU A 56 -12.77 -13.18 2.59
CA LEU A 56 -11.99 -12.32 3.47
C LEU A 56 -11.19 -11.27 2.68
N CYS A 57 -10.60 -11.64 1.54
CA CYS A 57 -9.85 -10.71 0.68
C CYS A 57 -10.73 -9.69 -0.03
N ALA A 58 -11.97 -10.07 -0.37
CA ALA A 58 -12.95 -9.21 -1.03
C ALA A 58 -13.61 -8.21 -0.07
N MET A 59 -13.50 -8.44 1.24
CA MET A 59 -14.07 -7.54 2.24
C MET A 59 -13.38 -6.17 2.23
N SER A 60 -14.20 -5.12 2.33
CA SER A 60 -13.69 -3.78 2.58
C SER A 60 -13.29 -3.61 4.05
N GLU A 61 -12.44 -2.63 4.31
CA GLU A 61 -12.06 -2.25 5.67
C GLU A 61 -13.27 -1.93 6.57
N ASP A 62 -14.28 -1.25 6.03
CA ASP A 62 -15.51 -0.94 6.79
C ASP A 62 -16.23 -2.22 7.24
N GLN A 63 -16.22 -3.27 6.41
CA GLN A 63 -16.81 -4.57 6.76
C GLN A 63 -15.97 -5.32 7.81
N PHE A 64 -14.66 -5.08 7.90
CA PHE A 64 -13.85 -5.54 9.02
C PHE A 64 -14.18 -4.77 10.30
N ARG A 65 -14.31 -3.44 10.21
CA ARG A 65 -14.69 -2.59 11.36
C ARG A 65 -16.07 -2.89 11.91
N GLN A 66 -17.04 -3.23 11.06
CA GLN A 66 -18.37 -3.67 11.50
C GLN A 66 -18.30 -4.97 12.31
N ARG A 67 -17.35 -5.85 12.00
CA ARG A 67 -17.12 -7.10 12.75
C ARG A 67 -16.30 -6.89 14.03
N SER A 68 -15.43 -5.88 14.06
CA SER A 68 -14.74 -5.42 15.26
C SER A 68 -14.36 -3.95 15.15
N LEU A 69 -15.01 -3.11 15.96
CA LEU A 69 -14.72 -1.67 16.01
C LEU A 69 -13.34 -1.37 16.61
N VAL A 70 -12.77 -2.31 17.37
CA VAL A 70 -11.53 -2.11 18.13
C VAL A 70 -10.29 -2.45 17.29
N CYS A 71 -10.38 -3.46 16.43
CA CYS A 71 -9.21 -3.98 15.71
C CYS A 71 -9.49 -4.43 14.27
N GLY A 72 -10.68 -4.16 13.72
CA GLY A 72 -11.01 -4.52 12.34
C GLY A 72 -10.08 -3.86 11.31
N ASP A 73 -9.69 -2.60 11.52
CA ASP A 73 -8.75 -1.90 10.65
C ASP A 73 -7.32 -2.46 10.72
N VAL A 74 -6.87 -2.87 11.92
CA VAL A 74 -5.58 -3.56 12.11
C VAL A 74 -5.55 -4.87 11.33
N LEU A 75 -6.61 -5.69 11.44
CA LEU A 75 -6.71 -6.93 10.68
C LEU A 75 -6.71 -6.69 9.17
N HIS A 76 -7.54 -5.76 8.69
CA HIS A 76 -7.60 -5.46 7.27
C HIS A 76 -6.24 -4.98 6.73
N ALA A 77 -5.56 -4.09 7.47
CA ALA A 77 -4.22 -3.63 7.12
C ALA A 77 -3.18 -4.78 7.12
N HIS A 78 -3.29 -5.70 8.07
CA HIS A 78 -2.40 -6.87 8.11
C HIS A 78 -2.66 -7.81 6.91
N LEU A 79 -3.93 -8.04 6.55
CA LEU A 79 -4.30 -8.83 5.38
C LEU A 79 -3.79 -8.21 4.07
N ASP A 80 -3.82 -6.87 3.96
CA ASP A 80 -3.28 -6.15 2.80
C ASP A 80 -1.78 -6.40 2.57
N ILE A 81 -1.01 -6.60 3.64
CA ILE A 81 0.41 -6.96 3.55
C ILE A 81 0.55 -8.36 2.92
N TRP A 82 -0.28 -9.32 3.34
CA TRP A 82 -0.26 -10.68 2.79
C TRP A 82 -0.73 -10.73 1.33
N LYS A 83 -1.82 -10.04 0.98
CA LYS A 83 -2.28 -9.90 -0.41
C LYS A 83 -1.20 -9.30 -1.31
N SER A 84 -0.53 -8.25 -0.83
CA SER A 84 0.56 -7.61 -1.55
C SER A 84 1.76 -8.54 -1.76
N ALA A 85 2.09 -9.36 -0.76
CA ALA A 85 3.18 -10.33 -0.83
C ALA A 85 2.88 -11.49 -1.80
N ALA A 86 1.65 -11.97 -1.83
CA ALA A 86 1.20 -13.02 -2.75
C ALA A 86 1.33 -12.60 -4.22
N TRP A 87 0.83 -11.39 -4.53
CA TRP A 87 0.97 -10.78 -5.85
C TRP A 87 2.44 -10.61 -6.29
N MET A 88 3.35 -10.34 -5.35
CA MET A 88 4.79 -10.24 -5.65
C MET A 88 5.42 -11.60 -6.00
N LYS A 89 4.86 -12.72 -5.51
CA LYS A 89 5.36 -14.08 -5.77
C LYS A 89 4.91 -14.61 -7.13
N GLU A 90 3.72 -14.23 -7.59
CA GLU A 90 3.19 -14.62 -8.92
C GLU A 90 4.04 -14.06 -10.09
N LYS A 91 4.67 -12.89 -9.92
CA LYS A 91 5.59 -12.31 -10.91
C LYS A 91 7.05 -12.78 -10.82
N ALA A 92 7.36 -13.70 -9.89
CA ALA A 92 8.71 -14.23 -9.68
C ALA A 92 8.91 -15.65 -10.22
N ALA A 93 7.86 -16.30 -10.74
CA ALA A 93 8.00 -17.60 -11.42
C ALA A 93 8.57 -17.41 -12.84
N PRO A 94 9.58 -18.19 -13.26
CA PRO A 94 10.38 -17.89 -14.44
C PRO A 94 9.72 -18.41 -15.72
N GLY A 95 9.23 -17.48 -16.54
CA GLY A 95 8.91 -17.71 -17.96
C GLY A 95 10.01 -17.07 -18.81
N GLU A 96 10.76 -17.93 -19.48
CA GLU A 96 11.86 -17.69 -20.41
C GLU A 96 11.58 -16.55 -21.44
N VAL A 97 12.55 -15.64 -21.64
CA VAL A 97 13.05 -15.12 -22.94
C VAL A 97 13.77 -13.75 -22.79
N ARG A 98 15.07 -13.82 -23.08
CA ARG A 98 16.03 -12.87 -23.69
C ARG A 98 16.17 -11.45 -23.14
N TYR A 99 17.38 -11.20 -22.63
CA TYR A 99 18.07 -9.92 -22.72
C TYR A 99 18.07 -9.40 -24.17
N CYS A 100 17.63 -8.15 -24.35
CA CYS A 100 18.27 -7.20 -25.27
C CYS A 100 18.25 -5.82 -24.59
N GLY A 101 19.43 -5.19 -24.51
CA GLY A 101 19.54 -3.79 -24.14
C GLY A 101 18.95 -2.89 -25.23
N GLY A 102 18.46 -1.73 -24.81
CA GLY A 102 17.92 -0.70 -25.69
C GLY A 102 17.45 0.49 -24.87
N ASP A 103 18.18 1.59 -25.00
CA ASP A 103 17.80 2.94 -24.58
C ASP A 103 16.52 3.36 -25.29
N GLU A 104 15.40 3.51 -24.57
CA GLU A 104 14.20 4.11 -25.15
C GLU A 104 13.51 5.03 -24.12
N SER A 105 13.61 6.32 -24.42
CA SER A 105 12.75 7.39 -23.95
C SER A 105 11.28 7.06 -24.20
N TRP A 106 10.42 7.12 -23.17
CA TRP A 106 8.98 6.93 -23.36
C TRP A 106 8.20 8.22 -23.09
N THR A 107 7.62 8.68 -24.19
CA THR A 107 6.76 9.84 -24.39
C THR A 107 5.38 9.68 -23.76
N ASP A 108 4.80 10.85 -23.55
CA ASP A 108 3.47 11.17 -23.06
C ASP A 108 2.33 10.57 -23.90
N SER A 109 1.20 10.26 -23.25
CA SER A 109 -0.12 10.16 -23.85
C SER A 109 -1.16 10.14 -22.73
N GLU A 110 -1.84 11.27 -22.57
CA GLU A 110 -3.08 11.41 -21.80
C GLU A 110 -4.24 10.73 -22.52
N VAL A 111 -5.10 9.97 -21.81
CA VAL A 111 -6.56 9.93 -21.96
C VAL A 111 -7.18 9.14 -20.79
N ASP A 112 -8.44 9.45 -20.54
CA ASP A 112 -9.26 9.28 -19.34
C ASP A 112 -9.63 7.85 -18.91
N SER A 113 -10.14 7.77 -17.67
CA SER A 113 -11.12 6.81 -17.15
C SER A 113 -10.69 5.44 -16.57
N SER A 114 -11.00 5.32 -15.27
CA SER A 114 -11.63 4.18 -14.57
C SER A 114 -10.99 2.77 -14.66
N CYS A 115 -10.38 2.36 -13.55
CA CYS A 115 -10.22 0.97 -13.09
C CYS A 115 -9.77 -0.10 -14.12
N SER A 116 -8.47 -0.16 -14.45
CA SER A 116 -7.69 -1.42 -14.64
C SER A 116 -6.30 -1.14 -15.25
N GLY A 117 -5.24 -1.74 -14.68
CA GLY A 117 -3.96 -1.96 -15.38
C GLY A 117 -2.94 -0.81 -15.55
N GLN A 118 -3.30 0.46 -15.38
CA GLN A 118 -2.37 1.58 -15.61
C GLN A 118 -1.30 1.74 -14.51
N PRO A 119 -0.02 2.04 -14.84
CA PRO A 119 1.01 2.29 -13.85
C PRO A 119 0.71 3.57 -13.04
N ILE A 120 0.34 3.43 -11.77
CA ILE A 120 0.11 4.58 -10.89
C ILE A 120 1.33 5.52 -10.83
N HIS A 121 1.07 6.83 -10.88
CA HIS A 121 2.06 7.89 -10.69
C HIS A 121 2.22 8.28 -9.21
N LEU A 122 3.40 8.81 -8.85
CA LEU A 122 3.68 9.20 -7.46
C LEU A 122 2.68 10.25 -6.94
N TRP A 123 2.31 11.23 -7.76
CA TRP A 123 1.35 12.26 -7.35
C TRP A 123 -0.04 11.69 -7.03
N GLN A 124 -0.52 10.72 -7.81
CA GLN A 124 -1.79 10.02 -7.57
C GLN A 124 -1.73 9.22 -6.27
N PHE A 125 -0.63 8.52 -6.06
CA PHE A 125 -0.39 7.78 -4.81
C PHE A 125 -0.36 8.70 -3.58
N LEU A 126 0.34 9.83 -3.64
CA LEU A 126 0.37 10.80 -2.54
C LEU A 126 -1.04 11.36 -2.24
N LYS A 127 -1.83 11.66 -3.29
CA LYS A 127 -3.23 12.07 -3.16
C LYS A 127 -4.08 10.97 -2.50
N GLU A 128 -3.92 9.73 -2.90
CA GLU A 128 -4.63 8.58 -2.32
C GLU A 128 -4.38 8.44 -0.81
N LEU A 129 -3.12 8.56 -0.37
CA LEU A 129 -2.79 8.53 1.07
C LEU A 129 -3.48 9.68 1.82
N LEU A 130 -3.47 10.87 1.23
CA LEU A 130 -4.07 12.09 1.78
C LEU A 130 -5.60 12.04 1.86
N LEU A 131 -6.26 11.17 1.08
CA LEU A 131 -7.71 10.94 1.14
C LEU A 131 -8.12 9.99 2.27
N LYS A 132 -7.16 9.29 2.90
CA LYS A 132 -7.39 8.33 3.99
C LYS A 132 -6.63 8.74 5.26
N PRO A 133 -6.95 9.90 5.86
CA PRO A 133 -6.17 10.46 6.98
C PRO A 133 -6.22 9.58 8.25
N HIS A 134 -7.28 8.78 8.45
CA HIS A 134 -7.34 7.84 9.58
C HIS A 134 -6.24 6.78 9.52
N HIS A 135 -5.77 6.40 8.33
CA HIS A 135 -4.72 5.41 8.13
C HIS A 135 -3.34 6.02 8.01
N TYR A 136 -3.25 7.08 7.20
CA TYR A 136 -1.95 7.61 6.76
C TYR A 136 -1.63 8.97 7.35
N GLY A 137 -2.51 9.56 8.17
CA GLY A 137 -2.35 10.90 8.73
C GLY A 137 -1.09 11.09 9.57
N ARG A 138 -0.55 10.01 10.15
CA ARG A 138 0.74 10.01 10.88
C ARG A 138 1.95 10.09 9.94
N PHE A 139 1.79 9.77 8.65
CA PHE A 139 2.86 9.73 7.66
C PHE A 139 2.76 10.88 6.66
N ILE A 140 1.55 11.27 6.28
CA ILE A 140 1.26 12.35 5.33
C ILE A 140 -0.12 12.95 5.62
N ARG A 141 -0.21 14.28 5.63
CA ARG A 141 -1.47 14.98 5.93
C ARG A 141 -1.58 16.33 5.25
N TRP A 142 -2.81 16.81 5.10
CA TRP A 142 -3.07 18.19 4.69
C TRP A 142 -2.63 19.16 5.78
N LEU A 143 -1.93 20.22 5.38
CA LEU A 143 -1.77 21.44 6.17
C LEU A 143 -2.86 22.45 5.79
N ASN A 144 -3.20 22.52 4.50
CA ASN A 144 -4.32 23.29 3.98
C ASN A 144 -4.86 22.56 2.74
N LYS A 145 -6.02 21.92 2.88
CA LYS A 145 -6.62 21.11 1.82
C LYS A 145 -7.07 21.97 0.63
N GLU A 146 -7.68 23.13 0.89
CA GLU A 146 -8.17 24.06 -0.14
C GLU A 146 -7.05 24.57 -1.04
N LYS A 147 -5.89 24.88 -0.46
CA LYS A 147 -4.70 25.32 -1.19
C LYS A 147 -3.85 24.14 -1.72
N GLY A 148 -4.25 22.90 -1.48
CA GLY A 148 -3.49 21.71 -1.87
C GLY A 148 -2.14 21.56 -1.15
N ILE A 149 -1.97 22.16 0.04
CA ILE A 149 -0.71 22.13 0.80
C ILE A 149 -0.72 20.92 1.74
N PHE A 150 0.26 20.05 1.58
CA PHE A 150 0.42 18.86 2.41
C PHE A 150 1.84 18.74 2.95
N LYS A 151 1.96 17.97 4.03
CA LYS A 151 3.24 17.65 4.66
C LYS A 151 3.41 16.14 4.74
N ILE A 152 4.60 15.69 4.41
CA ILE A 152 5.07 14.34 4.72
C ILE A 152 5.66 14.40 6.13
N GLU A 153 5.00 13.77 7.10
CA GLU A 153 5.44 13.69 8.50
C GLU A 153 6.46 12.56 8.68
N ASP A 154 6.23 11.41 8.04
CA ASP A 154 7.15 10.27 8.05
C ASP A 154 7.62 9.95 6.62
N SER A 155 8.77 10.54 6.28
CA SER A 155 9.36 10.40 4.94
C SER A 155 9.79 8.97 4.61
N ALA A 156 10.20 8.18 5.60
CA ALA A 156 10.62 6.80 5.41
C ALA A 156 9.42 5.90 5.13
N GLN A 157 8.34 6.06 5.90
CA GLN A 157 7.12 5.28 5.72
C GLN A 157 6.43 5.60 4.39
N VAL A 158 6.32 6.87 3.99
CA VAL A 158 5.75 7.23 2.68
C VAL A 158 6.57 6.65 1.53
N ALA A 159 7.91 6.68 1.63
CA ALA A 159 8.77 6.08 0.62
C ALA A 159 8.66 4.55 0.58
N ARG A 160 8.55 3.89 1.73
CA ARG A 160 8.33 2.45 1.83
C ARG A 160 7.00 2.05 1.18
N LEU A 161 5.91 2.74 1.49
CA LEU A 161 4.60 2.49 0.90
C LEU A 161 4.63 2.70 -0.63
N TRP A 162 5.34 3.73 -1.11
CA TRP A 162 5.55 3.93 -2.55
C TRP A 162 6.37 2.80 -3.19
N GLY A 163 7.42 2.34 -2.50
CA GLY A 163 8.24 1.20 -2.91
C GLY A 163 7.41 -0.07 -3.05
N ILE A 164 6.53 -0.35 -2.07
CA ILE A 164 5.59 -1.47 -2.14
C ILE A 164 4.66 -1.30 -3.34
N ARG A 165 4.06 -0.11 -3.52
CA ARG A 165 3.12 0.19 -4.61
C ARG A 165 3.71 -0.01 -6.02
N LYS A 166 5.00 0.26 -6.20
CA LYS A 166 5.69 0.14 -7.50
C LYS A 166 6.60 -1.08 -7.60
N ASN A 167 6.58 -1.98 -6.61
CA ASN A 167 7.51 -3.10 -6.47
C ASN A 167 8.99 -2.69 -6.62
N ARG A 168 9.39 -1.63 -5.90
CA ARG A 168 10.76 -1.11 -5.84
C ARG A 168 11.26 -1.21 -4.39
N PRO A 169 11.83 -2.34 -3.95
CA PRO A 169 12.23 -2.56 -2.54
C PRO A 169 13.36 -1.63 -2.07
N ALA A 170 14.16 -1.11 -3.00
CA ALA A 170 15.20 -0.11 -2.72
C ALA A 170 14.69 1.34 -2.80
N MET A 171 13.36 1.56 -2.76
CA MET A 171 12.78 2.90 -2.71
C MET A 171 13.07 3.55 -1.36
N ASN A 172 13.48 4.82 -1.40
CA ASN A 172 13.71 5.65 -0.23
C ASN A 172 13.26 7.08 -0.53
N TYR A 173 13.29 7.93 0.50
CA TYR A 173 12.81 9.30 0.35
C TYR A 173 13.65 10.14 -0.61
N ASP A 174 14.96 9.90 -0.72
CA ASP A 174 15.81 10.65 -1.65
C ASP A 174 15.38 10.42 -3.11
N LYS A 175 15.08 9.17 -3.46
CA LYS A 175 14.55 8.78 -4.78
C LYS A 175 13.13 9.31 -5.00
N LEU A 176 12.24 9.14 -4.02
CA LEU A 176 10.86 9.63 -4.10
C LEU A 176 10.83 11.15 -4.26
N SER A 177 11.58 11.87 -3.44
CA SER A 177 11.67 13.33 -3.50
C SER A 177 12.29 13.81 -4.81
N ARG A 178 13.16 13.01 -5.46
CA ARG A 178 13.67 13.32 -6.81
C ARG A 178 12.56 13.38 -7.84
N SER A 179 11.60 12.47 -7.78
CA SER A 179 10.40 12.48 -8.64
C SER A 179 9.46 13.64 -8.30
N ILE A 180 9.28 13.98 -7.02
CA ILE A 180 8.52 15.19 -6.63
C ILE A 180 9.16 16.45 -7.25
N ARG A 181 10.48 16.56 -7.24
CA ARG A 181 11.18 17.70 -7.87
C ARG A 181 10.98 17.75 -9.38
N GLN A 182 10.80 16.60 -10.06
CA GLN A 182 10.49 16.60 -11.49
C GLN A 182 9.10 17.19 -11.77
N TYR A 183 8.16 17.07 -10.83
CA TYR A 183 6.82 17.64 -10.96
C TYR A 183 6.77 19.17 -10.93
N TYR A 184 7.84 19.84 -10.48
CA TYR A 184 7.89 21.32 -10.44
C TYR A 184 7.81 21.90 -11.84
N LYS A 185 8.58 21.35 -12.78
CA LYS A 185 8.56 21.78 -14.19
C LYS A 185 7.27 21.37 -14.90
N LYS A 186 6.64 20.28 -14.45
CA LYS A 186 5.38 19.77 -15.02
C LYS A 186 4.13 20.47 -14.47
N GLY A 187 4.27 21.38 -13.50
CA GLY A 187 3.14 22.06 -12.90
C GLY A 187 2.18 21.15 -12.12
N ILE A 188 2.64 19.99 -11.61
CA ILE A 188 1.78 19.05 -10.86
C ILE A 188 1.88 19.31 -9.35
N ILE A 189 3.12 19.43 -8.85
CA ILE A 189 3.45 19.80 -7.47
C ILE A 189 4.43 20.96 -7.53
N ARG A 190 4.36 21.89 -6.58
CA ARG A 190 5.31 22.97 -6.39
C ARG A 190 5.76 23.08 -4.94
N LYS A 191 6.71 23.98 -4.69
CA LYS A 191 7.01 24.45 -3.33
C LYS A 191 5.98 25.53 -2.94
N PRO A 192 5.47 25.50 -1.70
CA PRO A 192 4.65 26.58 -1.18
C PRO A 192 5.46 27.87 -1.08
N ASP A 193 4.78 29.02 -1.05
CA ASP A 193 5.42 30.35 -0.99
C ASP A 193 6.40 30.47 0.18
N ILE A 194 6.03 29.91 1.32
CA ILE A 194 6.92 29.72 2.47
C ILE A 194 7.51 28.31 2.40
N SER A 195 8.75 28.21 1.91
CA SER A 195 9.44 26.92 1.79
C SER A 195 9.65 26.30 3.17
N GLN A 196 9.16 25.08 3.34
CA GLN A 196 9.37 24.26 4.54
C GLN A 196 9.81 22.84 4.15
N ARG A 197 10.58 22.22 5.05
CA ARG A 197 11.06 20.85 4.86
C ARG A 197 9.89 19.88 4.86
N LEU A 198 9.88 18.95 3.91
CA LEU A 198 8.83 17.95 3.69
C LEU A 198 7.43 18.51 3.38
N VAL A 199 7.31 19.82 3.15
CA VAL A 199 6.06 20.47 2.73
C VAL A 199 6.06 20.70 1.23
N TYR A 200 4.92 20.42 0.62
CA TYR A 200 4.66 20.46 -0.81
C TYR A 200 3.25 20.97 -1.08
N GLN A 201 3.01 21.45 -2.29
CA GLN A 201 1.72 21.97 -2.71
C GLN A 201 1.33 21.39 -4.06
N PHE A 202 0.15 20.76 -4.18
CA PHE A 202 -0.44 20.46 -5.48
C PHE A 202 -0.83 21.76 -6.18
N VAL A 203 -0.51 21.88 -7.47
CA VAL A 203 -0.78 23.11 -8.24
C VAL A 203 -2.27 23.23 -8.57
N HIS A 204 -2.91 22.11 -8.90
CA HIS A 204 -4.34 22.04 -9.17
C HIS A 204 -5.11 21.52 -7.95
N PRO A 205 -6.36 21.99 -7.76
CA PRO A 205 -7.21 21.57 -6.64
C PRO A 205 -7.36 20.05 -6.56
N VAL A 206 -7.53 19.57 -5.33
CA VAL A 206 -7.53 18.15 -4.99
C VAL A 206 -8.91 17.69 -4.56
#